data_AF-A0A7S4T7T0-F1
#
_entry.id   AF-A0A7S4T7T0-F1
#
_cell.length_a   1.000
_cell.length_b   1.000
_cell.length_c   1.000
_cell.angle_alpha   90.00
_cell.angle_beta   90.00
_cell.angle_gamma   90.00
#
_symmetry.space_group_name_H-M   'P 1'
#
loop_
_entity.id
_entity.type
_entity.pdbx_description
1 polymer ?
#
loop_
_entity_poly.entity_id
_entity_poly.type
_entity_poly.pdbx_seq_one_letter_code
_entity_poly.pdbx_strand_id
1 'polypeptide(L)'
;MGADVYFNSGAEVASDPERRELGCLLRATRPLRAGELVLREPPLLRVTGCGIPPPEVASPASALRAARLFVPGSDSAVVERLRAEARGDENEESFYMRTVLHFNSFAAGYGGSDRVAFATLARANHSCLPNCIVDGDEGTLRALRDIEPGDDLTISYLSDAALLWPRHRRQVELAQRWDFVCGCERCSAPLDDARRLGRCPADGCDGELLAAGAARGPPVLCARCGAVPNENKARVLLSEESAAVRALERAQNDYLEEEDQGQELIRCHRFASKYPTHAVALELAHDFAFPEVLPAQQVILDGLKCILPGLPCQLAVDAGRQLAELLAGRGDVKAAREALEAAAGAACILDGYKDTGEVLEGWGRLRPRPGTDCSIGPPGRPQGQPDLDLDLGPAPLRPAANGLPAMDASTQEPGAECTGRSQAQQEDTVLRPTVRIWELLAAQWTLPATLAAAVAAAAVAGALVRRHRGRA
;
A
#
# COMPACT_ATOMS: atom_id res chain seq x y z
N MET A 1 28.04 15.22 1.04
CA MET A 1 28.27 15.97 2.30
C MET A 1 27.74 15.10 3.44
N GLY A 2 28.30 15.17 4.65
CA GLY A 2 28.04 14.16 5.70
C GLY A 2 26.57 14.04 6.13
N ALA A 3 26.15 12.83 6.51
CA ALA A 3 24.80 12.55 7.00
C ALA A 3 24.57 13.04 8.45
N ASP A 4 25.65 13.35 9.17
CA ASP A 4 25.65 13.65 10.61
C ASP A 4 25.29 15.10 10.96
N VAL A 5 24.88 15.91 9.99
CA VAL A 5 24.64 17.35 10.17
C VAL A 5 23.16 17.64 10.40
N TYR A 6 22.83 18.06 11.63
CA TYR A 6 21.54 18.66 11.94
C TYR A 6 21.35 19.96 11.14
N PHE A 7 20.25 20.05 10.40
CA PHE A 7 19.85 21.21 9.60
C PHE A 7 18.37 21.46 9.84
N ASN A 8 18.00 22.69 10.19
CA ASN A 8 16.60 23.08 10.32
C ASN A 8 16.44 24.47 9.69
N SER A 9 15.57 24.56 8.69
CA SER A 9 15.36 25.78 7.90
C SER A 9 14.04 26.48 8.21
N GLY A 10 13.10 25.83 8.91
CA GLY A 10 11.74 26.35 9.04
C GLY A 10 10.76 25.54 9.88
N ALA A 11 11.20 24.59 10.71
CA ALA A 11 10.35 23.83 11.62
C ALA A 11 10.63 24.16 13.10
N GLU A 12 9.59 24.38 13.90
CA GLU A 12 9.69 24.41 15.36
C GLU A 12 8.92 23.25 16.01
N VAL A 13 9.33 22.86 17.22
CA VAL A 13 8.55 21.97 18.07
C VAL A 13 7.61 22.81 18.92
N ALA A 14 6.31 22.65 18.69
CA ALA A 14 5.26 23.31 19.46
C ALA A 14 4.40 22.26 20.20
N SER A 15 3.48 22.75 21.02
CA SER A 15 2.43 21.95 21.65
C SER A 15 1.09 22.66 21.50
N ASP A 16 0.03 21.90 21.28
CA ASP A 16 -1.31 22.45 21.17
C ASP A 16 -1.95 22.55 22.59
N PRO A 17 -2.30 23.76 23.07
CA PRO A 17 -2.89 23.93 24.40
C PRO A 17 -4.35 23.48 24.46
N GLU A 18 -5.03 23.38 23.31
CA GLU A 18 -6.43 22.92 23.16
C GLU A 18 -6.49 21.40 22.87
N ARG A 19 -5.58 20.88 22.04
CA ARG A 19 -5.45 19.47 21.64
C ARG A 19 -4.27 18.77 22.33
N ARG A 20 -4.21 18.82 23.67
CA ARG A 20 -3.06 18.33 24.47
C ARG A 20 -2.79 16.83 24.32
N GLU A 21 -3.82 16.07 23.98
CA GLU A 21 -3.77 14.65 23.64
C GLU A 21 -2.90 14.34 22.42
N LEU A 22 -2.64 15.32 21.54
CA LEU A 22 -1.71 15.21 20.42
C LEU A 22 -0.24 15.45 20.82
N GLY A 23 0.03 15.74 22.10
CA GLY A 23 1.37 15.90 22.66
C GLY A 23 2.16 17.09 22.08
N CYS A 24 3.24 16.78 21.35
CA CYS A 24 4.03 17.77 20.62
C CYS A 24 3.73 17.65 19.12
N LEU A 25 3.81 18.79 18.41
CA LEU A 25 3.68 18.86 16.96
C LEU A 25 4.87 19.62 16.36
N LEU A 26 5.11 19.45 15.06
CA LEU A 26 5.96 20.35 14.29
C LEU A 26 5.13 21.46 13.64
N ARG A 27 5.70 22.67 13.52
CA ARG A 27 5.04 23.84 12.94
C ARG A 27 5.97 24.65 12.05
N ALA A 28 5.44 25.23 10.97
CA ALA A 28 6.19 26.09 10.05
C ALA A 28 6.50 27.45 10.70
N THR A 29 7.78 27.85 10.74
CA THR A 29 8.20 29.16 11.30
C THR A 29 8.30 30.27 10.24
N ARG A 30 8.20 29.91 8.95
CA ARG A 30 8.26 30.78 7.77
C ARG A 30 7.54 30.11 6.60
N PRO A 31 7.34 30.78 5.45
CA PRO A 31 6.83 30.12 4.25
C PRO A 31 7.81 29.05 3.76
N LEU A 32 7.28 27.90 3.37
CA LEU A 32 8.00 26.77 2.77
C LEU A 32 7.46 26.50 1.37
N ARG A 33 8.32 26.06 0.45
CA ARG A 33 7.92 25.68 -0.92
C ARG A 33 7.82 24.17 -1.12
N ALA A 34 6.97 23.73 -2.05
CA ALA A 34 6.97 22.34 -2.51
C ALA A 34 8.39 21.89 -2.95
N GLY A 35 8.83 20.74 -2.46
CA GLY A 35 10.18 20.18 -2.66
C GLY A 35 11.24 20.66 -1.66
N GLU A 36 10.95 21.69 -0.86
CA GLU A 36 11.93 22.30 0.04
C GLU A 36 12.28 21.41 1.23
N LEU A 37 13.59 21.27 1.51
CA LEU A 37 14.11 20.60 2.70
C LEU A 37 13.86 21.48 3.93
N VAL A 38 13.00 21.01 4.82
CA VAL A 38 12.59 21.74 6.03
C VAL A 38 13.52 21.43 7.21
N LEU A 39 13.86 20.14 7.36
CA LEU A 39 14.63 19.60 8.48
C LEU A 39 15.45 18.39 7.99
N ARG A 40 16.66 18.22 8.52
CA ARG A 40 17.43 16.97 8.49
C ARG A 40 18.05 16.76 9.87
N GLU A 41 18.00 15.55 10.41
CA GLU A 41 18.68 15.21 11.67
C GLU A 41 19.20 13.76 11.67
N PRO A 42 20.34 13.49 12.34
CA PRO A 42 20.82 12.13 12.51
C PRO A 42 19.88 11.30 13.40
N PRO A 43 19.80 9.98 13.22
CA PRO A 43 18.93 9.11 14.00
C PRO A 43 19.38 9.01 15.47
N LEU A 44 18.40 8.98 16.39
CA LEU A 44 18.62 8.56 17.77
C LEU A 44 18.91 7.06 17.87
N LEU A 45 18.27 6.27 17.00
CA LEU A 45 18.39 4.83 16.94
C LEU A 45 17.99 4.33 15.55
N ARG A 46 18.80 3.45 14.96
CA ARG A 46 18.45 2.60 13.82
C ARG A 46 18.58 1.14 14.25
N VAL A 47 17.49 0.39 14.17
CA VAL A 47 17.47 -1.07 14.37
C VAL A 47 17.36 -1.71 13.00
N THR A 48 18.36 -2.51 12.63
CA THR A 48 18.45 -3.12 11.30
C THR A 48 17.69 -4.43 11.20
N GLY A 49 16.90 -4.60 10.14
CA GLY A 49 16.08 -5.80 9.93
C GLY A 49 14.93 -5.97 10.94
N CYS A 50 14.42 -7.20 11.04
CA CYS A 50 13.12 -7.55 11.62
C CYS A 50 12.95 -7.42 13.16
N GLY A 51 13.51 -6.37 13.77
CA GLY A 51 12.99 -5.82 15.04
C GLY A 51 13.52 -6.46 16.32
N ILE A 52 14.62 -7.19 16.30
CA ILE A 52 15.33 -7.59 17.53
C ILE A 52 16.25 -6.43 17.95
N PRO A 53 16.07 -5.82 19.15
CA PRO A 53 17.00 -4.80 19.65
C PRO A 53 18.42 -5.36 19.79
N PRO A 54 19.48 -4.55 19.60
CA PRO A 54 20.84 -4.98 19.89
C PRO A 54 20.96 -5.36 21.38
N PRO A 55 21.82 -6.33 21.74
CA PRO A 55 21.89 -6.84 23.12
C PRO A 55 22.30 -5.78 24.17
N GLU A 56 22.91 -4.67 23.73
CA GLU A 56 23.25 -3.52 24.58
C GLU A 56 22.16 -2.43 24.49
N VAL A 57 21.01 -2.69 25.12
CA VAL A 57 19.83 -1.80 25.07
C VAL A 57 19.94 -0.52 25.92
N ALA A 58 20.79 -0.52 26.95
CA ALA A 58 20.77 0.53 27.99
C ALA A 58 21.11 1.95 27.49
N SER A 59 22.09 2.08 26.59
CA SER A 59 22.48 3.38 26.01
C SER A 59 21.40 3.92 25.04
N PRO A 60 20.92 3.14 24.03
CA PRO A 60 19.77 3.52 23.21
C PRO A 60 18.51 3.89 24.02
N ALA A 61 18.13 3.08 25.01
CA ALA A 61 16.95 3.34 25.84
C ALA A 61 17.10 4.67 26.62
N SER A 62 18.28 4.95 27.17
CA SER A 62 18.59 6.24 27.82
C SER A 62 18.42 7.43 26.86
N ALA A 63 18.89 7.31 25.61
CA ALA A 63 18.73 8.36 24.59
C ALA A 63 17.25 8.61 24.23
N LEU A 64 16.44 7.54 24.08
CA LEU A 64 15.00 7.66 23.84
C LEU A 64 14.25 8.28 25.04
N ARG A 65 14.62 7.89 26.28
CA ARG A 65 14.10 8.50 27.52
C ARG A 65 14.43 9.98 27.61
N ALA A 66 15.64 10.39 27.20
CA ALA A 66 16.06 11.79 27.15
C ALA A 66 15.31 12.60 26.08
N ALA A 67 15.02 12.01 24.91
CA ALA A 67 14.27 12.64 23.83
C ALA A 67 12.78 12.90 24.15
N ARG A 68 12.20 12.16 25.11
CA ARG A 68 10.79 12.28 25.54
C ARG A 68 9.82 12.23 24.34
N LEU A 69 9.98 11.20 23.53
CA LEU A 69 9.06 10.88 22.43
C LEU A 69 7.71 10.39 22.99
N PHE A 70 6.66 10.46 22.16
CA PHE A 70 5.30 10.12 22.59
C PHE A 70 5.15 8.61 22.75
N VAL A 71 4.58 8.17 23.88
CA VAL A 71 4.11 6.81 24.11
C VAL A 71 2.76 6.92 24.83
N PRO A 72 1.72 6.17 24.42
CA PRO A 72 0.45 6.13 25.14
C PRO A 72 0.57 5.66 26.60
N GLY A 73 -0.50 5.89 27.37
CA GLY A 73 -0.59 5.42 28.75
C GLY A 73 -0.65 3.88 28.86
N SER A 74 -0.52 3.37 30.08
CA SER A 74 -0.62 1.92 30.38
C SER A 74 -2.03 1.35 30.16
N ASP A 75 -3.02 2.22 29.99
CA ASP A 75 -4.42 1.97 29.61
C ASP A 75 -4.64 1.85 28.09
N SER A 76 -3.58 2.04 27.28
CA SER A 76 -3.62 1.84 25.84
C SER A 76 -3.74 0.36 25.46
N ALA A 77 -4.79 0.02 24.70
CA ALA A 77 -5.00 -1.34 24.19
C ALA A 77 -3.89 -1.79 23.21
N VAL A 78 -3.17 -0.85 22.61
CA VAL A 78 -1.97 -1.14 21.80
C VAL A 78 -0.77 -1.49 22.71
N VAL A 79 -0.56 -0.77 23.80
CA VAL A 79 0.52 -1.05 24.77
C VAL A 79 0.25 -2.36 25.53
N GLU A 80 -0.99 -2.65 25.91
CA GLU A 80 -1.38 -3.95 26.49
C GLU A 80 -1.08 -5.10 25.52
N ARG A 81 -1.45 -4.96 24.24
CA ARG A 81 -1.16 -5.96 23.21
C ARG A 81 0.34 -6.16 23.00
N LEU A 82 1.11 -5.07 22.88
CA LEU A 82 2.57 -5.14 22.78
C LEU A 82 3.19 -5.85 23.99
N ARG A 83 2.63 -5.69 25.20
CA ARG A 83 3.08 -6.39 26.42
C ARG A 83 2.68 -7.87 26.44
N ALA A 84 1.54 -8.24 25.85
CA ALA A 84 1.14 -9.64 25.64
C ALA A 84 2.00 -10.35 24.57
N GLU A 85 2.54 -9.61 23.61
CA GLU A 85 3.48 -10.07 22.57
C GLU A 85 4.95 -10.14 23.07
N ALA A 86 5.21 -9.79 24.34
CA ALA A 86 6.56 -9.80 24.91
C ALA A 86 7.16 -11.22 24.97
N ARG A 87 8.46 -11.33 24.68
CA ARG A 87 9.20 -12.59 24.85
C ARG A 87 9.48 -12.83 26.34
N GLY A 88 9.54 -14.09 26.76
CA GLY A 88 9.73 -14.47 28.17
C GLY A 88 11.07 -14.04 28.79
N ASP A 89 12.01 -13.55 27.97
CA ASP A 89 13.32 -13.01 28.31
C ASP A 89 13.44 -11.48 28.05
N GLU A 90 12.37 -10.81 27.61
CA GLU A 90 12.37 -9.37 27.35
C GLU A 90 12.43 -8.56 28.66
N ASN A 91 13.42 -7.68 28.79
CA ASN A 91 13.54 -6.75 29.92
C ASN A 91 12.80 -5.42 29.65
N GLU A 92 12.51 -4.65 30.70
CA GLU A 92 11.74 -3.40 30.58
C GLU A 92 12.40 -2.31 29.71
N GLU A 93 13.74 -2.29 29.53
CA GLU A 93 14.37 -1.37 28.57
C GLU A 93 14.17 -1.83 27.12
N SER A 94 14.27 -3.13 26.84
CA SER A 94 13.90 -3.71 25.54
C SER A 94 12.43 -3.47 25.21
N PHE A 95 11.53 -3.71 26.18
CA PHE A 95 10.09 -3.44 26.04
C PHE A 95 9.82 -1.94 25.77
N TYR A 96 10.49 -1.05 26.52
CA TYR A 96 10.40 0.39 26.32
C TYR A 96 10.89 0.80 24.93
N MET A 97 12.06 0.31 24.47
CA MET A 97 12.56 0.56 23.12
C MET A 97 11.60 0.07 22.04
N ARG A 98 11.08 -1.16 22.17
CA ARG A 98 10.10 -1.74 21.22
C ARG A 98 8.82 -0.90 21.18
N THR A 99 8.34 -0.43 22.32
CA THR A 99 7.15 0.44 22.42
C THR A 99 7.41 1.81 21.79
N VAL A 100 8.54 2.47 22.08
CA VAL A 100 8.89 3.77 21.44
C VAL A 100 9.02 3.60 19.93
N LEU A 101 9.72 2.56 19.46
CA LEU A 101 9.85 2.27 18.03
C LEU A 101 8.49 1.98 17.37
N HIS A 102 7.56 1.32 18.05
CA HIS A 102 6.22 1.04 17.52
C HIS A 102 5.49 2.32 17.11
N PHE A 103 5.46 3.34 17.98
CA PHE A 103 4.74 4.60 17.72
C PHE A 103 5.56 5.66 16.97
N ASN A 104 6.89 5.68 17.08
CA ASN A 104 7.75 6.82 16.67
C ASN A 104 8.80 6.48 15.59
N SER A 105 8.89 5.24 15.10
CA SER A 105 9.89 4.89 14.08
C SER A 105 9.39 5.01 12.66
N PHE A 106 10.25 5.51 11.79
CA PHE A 106 10.12 5.47 10.34
C PHE A 106 10.69 4.15 9.79
N ALA A 107 10.19 3.71 8.64
CA ALA A 107 10.80 2.63 7.88
C ALA A 107 12.02 3.15 7.12
N ALA A 108 13.08 2.35 7.04
CA ALA A 108 14.31 2.65 6.31
C ALA A 108 14.98 1.36 5.80
N GLY A 109 16.09 1.49 5.11
CA GLY A 109 16.84 0.38 4.54
C GLY A 109 16.12 -0.30 3.38
N TYR A 110 16.74 -1.34 2.84
CA TYR A 110 16.21 -2.02 1.66
C TYR A 110 14.82 -2.61 1.95
N GLY A 111 13.80 -2.16 1.20
CA GLY A 111 12.41 -2.58 1.36
C GLY A 111 11.74 -2.09 2.65
N GLY A 112 12.28 -1.07 3.34
CA GLY A 112 11.74 -0.61 4.62
C GLY A 112 11.95 -1.59 5.78
N SER A 113 12.99 -2.43 5.69
CA SER A 113 13.28 -3.50 6.65
C SER A 113 13.90 -3.04 7.97
N ASP A 114 14.42 -1.82 8.05
CA ASP A 114 14.95 -1.19 9.26
C ASP A 114 13.92 -0.28 9.92
N ARG A 115 14.03 -0.09 11.24
CA ARG A 115 13.23 0.89 12.01
C ARG A 115 14.13 1.98 12.58
N VAL A 116 13.80 3.24 12.29
CA VAL A 116 14.62 4.41 12.64
C VAL A 116 13.82 5.43 13.44
N ALA A 117 14.33 5.86 14.60
CA ALA A 117 13.73 6.90 15.43
C ALA A 117 14.63 8.15 15.49
N PHE A 118 14.00 9.33 15.52
CA PHE A 118 14.67 10.64 15.54
C PHE A 118 14.05 11.55 16.62
N ALA A 119 14.70 12.66 16.96
CA ALA A 119 14.31 13.51 18.10
C ALA A 119 13.21 14.54 17.80
N THR A 120 13.12 14.96 16.54
CA THR A 120 12.31 16.07 16.02
C THR A 120 11.32 15.58 14.95
N LEU A 121 11.76 14.76 13.99
CA LEU A 121 10.92 14.19 12.92
C LEU A 121 9.75 13.36 13.47
N ALA A 122 9.99 12.62 14.56
CA ALA A 122 8.96 11.86 15.30
C ALA A 122 7.87 12.72 15.97
N ARG A 123 7.90 14.05 15.79
CA ARG A 123 6.86 15.00 16.24
C ARG A 123 6.02 15.54 15.08
N ALA A 124 6.29 15.12 13.84
CA ALA A 124 5.42 15.41 12.70
C ALA A 124 4.12 14.61 12.85
N ASN A 125 3.03 15.28 13.20
CA ASN A 125 1.76 14.61 13.51
C ASN A 125 1.04 14.11 12.25
N HIS A 126 0.11 13.16 12.42
CA HIS A 126 -0.57 12.56 11.27
C HIS A 126 -1.61 13.47 10.60
N SER A 127 -1.57 13.54 9.27
CA SER A 127 -2.71 13.94 8.43
C SER A 127 -2.95 12.94 7.30
N CYS A 128 -4.21 12.64 6.99
CA CYS A 128 -4.60 11.88 5.80
C CYS A 128 -4.59 12.73 4.51
N LEU A 129 -4.24 14.02 4.62
CA LEU A 129 -3.88 14.93 3.54
C LEU A 129 -2.60 15.67 4.02
N PRO A 130 -1.43 15.01 4.00
CA PRO A 130 -0.22 15.58 4.58
C PRO A 130 0.27 16.82 3.81
N ASN A 131 1.12 17.61 4.45
CA ASN A 131 1.88 18.69 3.82
C ASN A 131 3.40 18.40 3.80
N CYS A 132 3.87 17.36 4.48
CA CYS A 132 5.25 16.89 4.44
C CYS A 132 5.39 15.37 4.22
N ILE A 133 6.59 14.95 3.81
CA ILE A 133 7.07 13.57 3.81
C ILE A 133 8.37 13.46 4.63
N VAL A 134 8.62 12.28 5.21
CA VAL A 134 9.90 11.95 5.87
C VAL A 134 10.63 10.85 5.10
N ASP A 135 11.92 11.05 4.86
CA ASP A 135 12.86 10.00 4.46
C ASP A 135 13.53 9.42 5.71
N GLY A 136 13.36 8.10 5.94
CA GLY A 136 13.92 7.39 7.09
C GLY A 136 15.38 6.95 6.96
N ASP A 137 15.95 6.95 5.75
CA ASP A 137 17.36 6.67 5.49
C ASP A 137 18.21 7.94 5.53
N GLU A 138 17.75 9.04 4.91
CA GLU A 138 18.41 10.34 4.98
C GLU A 138 18.10 11.14 6.25
N GLY A 139 17.04 10.77 6.98
CA GLY A 139 16.56 11.51 8.15
C GLY A 139 16.09 12.92 7.81
N THR A 140 15.25 13.08 6.78
CA THR A 140 14.78 14.41 6.30
C THR A 140 13.28 14.61 6.45
N LEU A 141 12.85 15.88 6.54
CA LEU A 141 11.48 16.34 6.33
C LEU A 141 11.45 17.26 5.10
N ARG A 142 10.57 16.97 4.15
CA ARG A 142 10.38 17.77 2.93
C ARG A 142 8.93 18.19 2.76
N ALA A 143 8.70 19.41 2.29
CA ALA A 143 7.36 19.93 2.02
C ALA A 143 6.81 19.39 0.69
N LEU A 144 5.59 18.85 0.70
CA LEU A 144 4.88 18.26 -0.46
C LEU A 144 4.04 19.29 -1.23
N ARG A 145 3.69 20.39 -0.57
CA ARG A 145 2.98 21.56 -1.08
C ARG A 145 3.63 22.82 -0.50
N ASP A 146 3.29 23.99 -1.00
CA ASP A 146 3.62 25.24 -0.31
C ASP A 146 2.90 25.30 1.06
N ILE A 147 3.55 25.85 2.08
CA ILE A 147 3.07 25.88 3.48
C ILE A 147 3.30 27.30 4.05
N GLU A 148 2.32 27.82 4.78
CA GLU A 148 2.38 29.17 5.36
C GLU A 148 2.94 29.17 6.80
N PRO A 149 3.48 30.30 7.31
CA PRO A 149 3.94 30.39 8.69
C PRO A 149 2.80 30.14 9.69
N GLY A 150 3.02 29.25 10.64
CA GLY A 150 2.04 28.85 11.66
C GLY A 150 1.29 27.55 11.36
N ASP A 151 1.35 27.02 10.14
CA ASP A 151 0.74 25.73 9.79
C ASP A 151 1.42 24.56 10.52
N ASP A 152 0.62 23.59 10.97
CA ASP A 152 1.12 22.32 11.52
C ASP A 152 1.77 21.50 10.39
N LEU A 153 3.01 21.02 10.62
CA LEU A 153 3.74 20.16 9.69
C LEU A 153 3.37 18.70 9.96
N THR A 154 2.77 18.06 8.96
CA THR A 154 2.07 16.77 9.08
C THR A 154 2.44 15.78 7.99
N ILE A 155 2.48 14.51 8.36
CA ILE A 155 2.91 13.39 7.53
C ILE A 155 1.84 12.29 7.47
N SER A 156 1.98 11.36 6.54
CA SER A 156 1.18 10.13 6.58
C SER A 156 1.83 9.09 7.49
N TYR A 157 1.06 8.50 8.40
CA TYR A 157 1.42 7.25 9.10
C TYR A 157 0.94 6.02 8.30
N LEU A 158 0.09 6.25 7.29
CA LEU A 158 -0.45 5.25 6.36
C LEU A 158 0.39 5.22 5.08
N SER A 159 0.44 4.07 4.38
CA SER A 159 0.99 4.02 3.02
C SER A 159 0.13 4.82 2.03
N ASP A 160 0.72 5.21 0.90
CA ASP A 160 0.03 5.93 -0.18
C ASP A 160 -1.26 5.23 -0.64
N ALA A 161 -1.23 3.89 -0.76
CA ALA A 161 -2.40 3.10 -1.09
C ALA A 161 -3.46 3.13 0.02
N ALA A 162 -3.05 3.07 1.29
CA ALA A 162 -3.96 3.22 2.42
C ALA A 162 -4.53 4.65 2.57
N LEU A 163 -3.91 5.68 1.97
CA LEU A 163 -4.55 7.00 1.84
C LEU A 163 -5.71 7.00 0.84
N LEU A 164 -5.77 6.07 -0.12
CA LEU A 164 -6.89 5.90 -1.04
C LEU A 164 -8.09 5.15 -0.42
N TRP A 165 -7.93 4.56 0.77
CA TRP A 165 -9.02 3.88 1.48
C TRP A 165 -10.12 4.85 1.97
N PRO A 166 -11.35 4.35 2.20
CA PRO A 166 -12.42 5.11 2.83
C PRO A 166 -12.04 5.60 4.23
N ARG A 167 -12.65 6.70 4.67
CA ARG A 167 -12.36 7.33 5.96
C ARG A 167 -12.40 6.36 7.13
N HIS A 168 -13.43 5.53 7.20
CA HIS A 168 -13.62 4.60 8.32
C HIS A 168 -12.49 3.56 8.39
N ARG A 169 -12.01 3.04 7.26
CA ARG A 169 -10.89 2.08 7.21
C ARG A 169 -9.58 2.75 7.63
N ARG A 170 -9.33 3.99 7.17
CA ARG A 170 -8.19 4.81 7.63
C ARG A 170 -8.24 5.07 9.14
N GLN A 171 -9.40 5.38 9.70
CA GLN A 171 -9.57 5.60 11.14
C GLN A 171 -9.42 4.30 11.97
N VAL A 172 -9.89 3.16 11.46
CA VAL A 172 -9.71 1.84 12.11
C VAL A 172 -8.25 1.42 12.12
N GLU A 173 -7.55 1.56 10.99
CA GLU A 173 -6.10 1.27 10.87
C GLU A 173 -5.29 2.11 11.86
N LEU A 174 -5.57 3.42 11.93
CA LEU A 174 -4.89 4.35 12.83
C LEU A 174 -5.18 4.05 14.32
N ALA A 175 -6.42 3.66 14.65
CA ALA A 175 -6.75 3.23 16.00
C ALA A 175 -6.07 1.90 16.38
N GLN A 176 -6.03 0.92 15.47
CA GLN A 176 -5.42 -0.40 15.74
C GLN A 176 -3.90 -0.35 15.92
N ARG A 177 -3.21 0.55 15.18
CA ARG A 177 -1.74 0.71 15.27
C ARG A 177 -1.27 1.82 16.22
N TRP A 178 -1.91 2.99 16.25
CA TRP A 178 -1.45 4.17 17.01
C TRP A 178 -2.43 4.64 18.12
N ASP A 179 -3.53 3.92 18.34
CA ASP A 179 -4.49 4.16 19.43
C ASP A 179 -5.20 5.53 19.40
N PHE A 180 -5.41 6.10 18.20
CA PHE A 180 -6.17 7.34 18.02
C PHE A 180 -7.15 7.30 16.83
N VAL A 181 -8.23 8.07 16.92
CA VAL A 181 -9.17 8.30 15.81
C VAL A 181 -8.79 9.59 15.09
N CYS A 182 -8.39 9.49 13.82
CA CYS A 182 -7.92 10.65 13.06
C CYS A 182 -9.02 11.68 12.78
N GLY A 183 -8.76 12.93 13.20
CA GLY A 183 -9.63 14.11 13.01
C GLY A 183 -9.07 15.19 12.07
N CYS A 184 -8.06 14.88 11.25
CA CYS A 184 -7.48 15.82 10.28
C CYS A 184 -8.54 16.41 9.30
N GLU A 185 -8.19 17.47 8.56
CA GLU A 185 -9.10 18.16 7.62
C GLU A 185 -9.93 17.20 6.74
N ARG A 186 -9.26 16.20 6.15
CA ARG A 186 -9.87 15.19 5.27
C ARG A 186 -10.74 14.16 6.01
N CYS A 187 -10.48 13.88 7.28
CA CYS A 187 -11.32 13.03 8.13
C CYS A 187 -12.50 13.78 8.77
N SER A 188 -12.41 15.10 8.88
CA SER A 188 -13.45 15.98 9.44
C SER A 188 -14.39 16.57 8.38
N ALA A 189 -14.06 16.45 7.09
CA ALA A 189 -14.93 16.83 5.97
C ALA A 189 -16.33 16.16 6.03
N PRO A 190 -17.38 16.73 5.41
CA PRO A 190 -18.72 16.12 5.42
C PRO A 190 -18.86 14.87 4.52
N LEU A 191 -18.04 14.76 3.46
CA LEU A 191 -18.10 13.71 2.44
C LEU A 191 -16.86 12.79 2.50
N ASP A 192 -17.03 11.51 2.20
CA ASP A 192 -15.90 10.57 2.07
C ASP A 192 -15.43 10.55 0.61
N ASP A 193 -14.29 11.20 0.36
CA ASP A 193 -13.71 11.42 -0.97
C ASP A 193 -13.37 10.14 -1.75
N ALA A 194 -13.20 9.00 -1.07
CA ALA A 194 -12.95 7.71 -1.70
C ALA A 194 -14.24 6.92 -2.03
N ARG A 195 -15.40 7.33 -1.50
CA ARG A 195 -16.69 6.63 -1.68
C ARG A 195 -17.50 7.24 -2.83
N ARG A 196 -16.98 7.09 -4.05
CA ARG A 196 -17.50 7.71 -5.29
C ARG A 196 -18.57 6.88 -5.97
N LEU A 197 -19.82 7.33 -5.89
CA LEU A 197 -21.01 6.59 -6.33
C LEU A 197 -21.54 7.08 -7.71
N GLY A 198 -20.62 7.56 -8.55
CA GLY A 198 -20.85 7.94 -9.95
C GLY A 198 -21.31 9.40 -10.15
N ARG A 199 -21.61 9.75 -11.41
CA ARG A 199 -21.93 11.13 -11.83
C ARG A 199 -23.24 11.67 -11.21
N CYS A 200 -23.28 12.99 -11.02
CA CYS A 200 -24.45 13.73 -10.59
C CYS A 200 -25.64 13.52 -11.55
N PRO A 201 -26.88 13.38 -11.05
CA PRO A 201 -28.08 13.33 -11.89
C PRO A 201 -28.68 14.71 -12.22
N ALA A 202 -28.05 15.82 -11.81
CA ALA A 202 -28.58 17.17 -12.04
C ALA A 202 -28.07 17.74 -13.38
N ASP A 203 -28.98 18.31 -14.17
CA ASP A 203 -28.67 18.89 -15.47
C ASP A 203 -27.57 19.96 -15.38
N GLY A 204 -26.59 19.88 -16.28
CA GLY A 204 -25.43 20.79 -16.30
C GLY A 204 -24.37 20.55 -15.21
N CYS A 205 -24.53 19.57 -14.32
CA CYS A 205 -23.53 19.25 -13.30
C CYS A 205 -22.63 18.07 -13.71
N ASP A 206 -21.33 18.33 -13.85
CA ASP A 206 -20.28 17.32 -14.12
C ASP A 206 -19.79 16.57 -12.87
N GLY A 207 -20.17 17.02 -11.67
CA GLY A 207 -19.65 16.52 -10.40
C GLY A 207 -20.08 15.09 -10.06
N GLU A 208 -19.46 14.52 -9.02
CA GLU A 208 -19.75 13.16 -8.56
C GLU A 208 -20.65 13.14 -7.31
N LEU A 209 -21.39 12.06 -7.15
CA LEU A 209 -22.09 11.67 -5.92
C LEU A 209 -21.08 11.02 -4.97
N LEU A 210 -20.94 11.56 -3.77
CA LEU A 210 -20.12 10.96 -2.70
C LEU A 210 -21.01 10.50 -1.56
N ALA A 211 -20.58 9.46 -0.84
CA ALA A 211 -21.20 9.09 0.43
C ALA A 211 -20.87 10.13 1.52
N ALA A 212 -21.85 10.44 2.36
CA ALA A 212 -21.68 11.31 3.51
C ALA A 212 -21.08 10.54 4.71
N GLY A 213 -20.22 11.21 5.49
CA GLY A 213 -19.69 10.68 6.76
C GLY A 213 -20.56 11.02 7.98
N ALA A 214 -21.58 11.88 7.82
CA ALA A 214 -22.35 12.42 8.93
C ALA A 214 -23.53 11.52 9.33
N ALA A 215 -23.72 11.32 10.65
CA ALA A 215 -24.88 10.62 11.22
C ALA A 215 -26.22 11.39 11.10
N ARG A 216 -26.23 12.56 10.45
CA ARG A 216 -27.40 13.39 10.16
C ARG A 216 -27.23 14.02 8.78
N GLY A 217 -28.26 13.90 7.93
CA GLY A 217 -28.26 14.41 6.56
C GLY A 217 -28.53 13.31 5.53
N PRO A 218 -28.52 13.65 4.22
CA PRO A 218 -28.62 12.66 3.15
C PRO A 218 -27.34 11.79 3.11
N PRO A 219 -27.44 10.45 2.97
CA PRO A 219 -26.27 9.56 3.03
C PRO A 219 -25.44 9.58 1.75
N VAL A 220 -25.96 10.15 0.67
CA VAL A 220 -25.27 10.39 -0.61
C VAL A 220 -25.70 11.76 -1.15
N LEU A 221 -24.76 12.56 -1.66
CA LEU A 221 -25.04 13.84 -2.31
C LEU A 221 -23.91 14.24 -3.26
N CYS A 222 -24.18 15.17 -4.19
CA CYS A 222 -23.17 15.65 -5.12
C CYS A 222 -22.19 16.62 -4.48
N ALA A 223 -20.89 16.36 -4.62
CA ALA A 223 -19.82 17.21 -4.08
C ALA A 223 -19.76 18.62 -4.70
N ARG A 224 -20.25 18.80 -5.95
CA ARG A 224 -20.18 20.10 -6.65
C ARG A 224 -21.42 20.98 -6.44
N CYS A 225 -22.63 20.41 -6.48
CA CYS A 225 -23.88 21.18 -6.45
C CYS A 225 -24.80 20.85 -5.27
N GLY A 226 -24.40 19.96 -4.36
CA GLY A 226 -25.22 19.52 -3.23
C GLY A 226 -26.43 18.66 -3.57
N ALA A 227 -26.70 18.41 -4.87
CA ALA A 227 -27.88 17.65 -5.30
C ALA A 227 -27.92 16.24 -4.69
N VAL A 228 -29.05 15.94 -4.04
CA VAL A 228 -29.31 14.65 -3.39
C VAL A 228 -30.02 13.73 -4.40
N PRO A 229 -29.50 12.52 -4.68
CA PRO A 229 -30.23 11.54 -5.48
C PRO A 229 -31.47 11.06 -4.72
N ASN A 230 -32.55 10.71 -5.43
CA ASN A 230 -33.76 10.21 -4.77
C ASN A 230 -33.44 8.97 -3.89
N GLU A 231 -34.23 8.79 -2.82
CA GLU A 231 -34.00 7.76 -1.79
C GLU A 231 -33.77 6.36 -2.39
N ASN A 232 -34.55 5.99 -3.40
CA ASN A 232 -34.44 4.68 -4.03
C ASN A 232 -33.11 4.51 -4.79
N LYS A 233 -32.63 5.55 -5.50
CA LYS A 233 -31.28 5.58 -6.10
C LYS A 233 -30.20 5.55 -5.02
N ALA A 234 -30.31 6.35 -3.96
CA ALA A 234 -29.34 6.35 -2.85
C ALA A 234 -29.21 4.96 -2.21
N ARG A 235 -30.35 4.32 -1.92
CA ARG A 235 -30.43 2.95 -1.37
C ARG A 235 -29.79 1.91 -2.28
N VAL A 236 -29.97 2.01 -3.60
CA VAL A 236 -29.31 1.10 -4.56
C VAL A 236 -27.80 1.30 -4.56
N LEU A 237 -27.31 2.55 -4.67
CA LEU A 237 -25.87 2.85 -4.69
C LEU A 237 -25.15 2.31 -3.45
N LEU A 238 -25.69 2.59 -2.26
CA LEU A 238 -25.15 2.12 -0.98
C LEU A 238 -25.25 0.58 -0.82
N SER A 239 -26.25 -0.05 -1.42
CA SER A 239 -26.40 -1.52 -1.40
C SER A 239 -25.44 -2.23 -2.35
N GLU A 240 -25.14 -1.65 -3.51
CA GLU A 240 -24.11 -2.13 -4.44
C GLU A 240 -22.72 -1.99 -3.80
N GLU A 241 -22.41 -0.81 -3.25
CA GLU A 241 -21.18 -0.54 -2.49
C GLU A 241 -21.00 -1.56 -1.35
N SER A 242 -22.03 -1.71 -0.49
CA SER A 242 -21.98 -2.64 0.63
C SER A 242 -21.76 -4.10 0.20
N ALA A 243 -22.22 -4.48 -0.99
CA ALA A 243 -21.98 -5.82 -1.53
C ALA A 243 -20.55 -5.97 -2.06
N ALA A 244 -20.02 -4.95 -2.74
CA ALA A 244 -18.66 -4.95 -3.26
C ALA A 244 -17.60 -4.89 -2.14
N VAL A 245 -17.80 -4.09 -1.10
CA VAL A 245 -16.90 -4.04 0.08
C VAL A 245 -16.84 -5.40 0.77
N ARG A 246 -17.97 -6.05 1.04
CA ARG A 246 -18.00 -7.39 1.64
C ARG A 246 -17.41 -8.49 0.74
N ALA A 247 -17.42 -8.31 -0.57
CA ALA A 247 -16.75 -9.22 -1.49
C ALA A 247 -15.22 -9.00 -1.43
N LEU A 248 -14.75 -7.75 -1.34
CA LEU A 248 -13.34 -7.43 -1.21
C LEU A 248 -12.76 -7.90 0.14
N GLU A 249 -13.48 -7.70 1.23
CA GLU A 249 -13.15 -8.23 2.57
C GLU A 249 -13.00 -9.76 2.60
N ARG A 250 -13.73 -10.48 1.73
CA ARG A 250 -13.60 -11.94 1.55
C ARG A 250 -12.46 -12.32 0.63
N ALA A 251 -12.23 -11.56 -0.43
CA ALA A 251 -11.12 -11.78 -1.35
C ALA A 251 -9.75 -11.51 -0.69
N GLN A 252 -9.70 -10.60 0.29
CA GLN A 252 -8.55 -10.31 1.16
C GLN A 252 -8.39 -11.32 2.32
N ASN A 253 -9.12 -12.46 2.32
CA ASN A 253 -9.04 -13.49 3.37
C ASN A 253 -8.41 -14.78 2.83
N ASP A 254 -7.18 -15.08 3.27
CA ASP A 254 -6.35 -16.21 2.82
C ASP A 254 -6.93 -17.61 3.14
N TYR A 255 -8.04 -17.70 3.88
CA TYR A 255 -8.75 -18.96 4.16
C TYR A 255 -9.83 -19.32 3.12
N LEU A 256 -9.96 -18.54 2.04
CA LEU A 256 -10.94 -18.77 0.98
C LEU A 256 -10.33 -19.61 -0.16
N GLU A 257 -11.09 -20.57 -0.71
CA GLU A 257 -10.65 -21.36 -1.86
C GLU A 257 -10.55 -20.48 -3.12
N GLU A 258 -9.59 -20.78 -4.03
CA GLU A 258 -9.27 -19.92 -5.19
C GLU A 258 -10.49 -19.64 -6.10
N GLU A 259 -11.41 -20.60 -6.25
CA GLU A 259 -12.64 -20.41 -7.02
C GLU A 259 -13.59 -19.40 -6.35
N ASP A 260 -13.81 -19.52 -5.04
CA ASP A 260 -14.64 -18.59 -4.27
C ASP A 260 -13.99 -17.19 -4.19
N GLN A 261 -12.66 -17.12 -4.06
CA GLN A 261 -11.91 -15.85 -4.15
C GLN A 261 -12.12 -15.19 -5.51
N GLY A 262 -12.03 -15.96 -6.60
CA GLY A 262 -12.34 -15.50 -7.96
C GLY A 262 -13.79 -15.02 -8.10
N GLN A 263 -14.77 -15.72 -7.51
CA GLN A 263 -16.16 -15.30 -7.52
C GLN A 263 -16.41 -13.98 -6.78
N GLU A 264 -15.76 -13.75 -5.64
CA GLU A 264 -15.87 -12.47 -4.91
C GLU A 264 -15.15 -11.35 -5.68
N LEU A 265 -13.95 -11.60 -6.23
CA LEU A 265 -13.24 -10.64 -7.09
C LEU A 265 -14.05 -10.24 -8.33
N ILE A 266 -14.78 -11.17 -8.96
CA ILE A 266 -15.71 -10.86 -10.07
C ILE A 266 -16.83 -9.90 -9.64
N ARG A 267 -17.32 -9.98 -8.39
CA ARG A 267 -18.32 -9.03 -7.87
C ARG A 267 -17.70 -7.66 -7.65
N CYS A 268 -16.49 -7.60 -7.09
CA CYS A 268 -15.72 -6.36 -6.92
C CYS A 268 -15.44 -5.69 -8.28
N HIS A 269 -14.99 -6.45 -9.28
CA HIS A 269 -14.68 -5.93 -10.61
C HIS A 269 -15.91 -5.38 -11.34
N ARG A 270 -17.08 -6.04 -11.23
CA ARG A 270 -18.35 -5.52 -11.77
C ARG A 270 -18.74 -4.17 -11.17
N PHE A 271 -18.45 -3.95 -9.89
CA PHE A 271 -18.64 -2.67 -9.23
C PHE A 271 -17.59 -1.64 -9.67
N ALA A 272 -16.31 -2.02 -9.70
CA ALA A 272 -15.21 -1.14 -10.10
C ALA A 272 -15.37 -0.61 -11.54
N SER A 273 -15.77 -1.46 -12.50
CA SER A 273 -16.03 -1.05 -13.88
C SER A 273 -17.24 -0.11 -14.05
N LYS A 274 -18.05 0.06 -12.99
CA LYS A 274 -19.14 1.06 -12.90
C LYS A 274 -18.71 2.33 -12.13
N TYR A 275 -17.74 2.20 -11.24
CA TYR A 275 -17.24 3.25 -10.33
C TYR A 275 -15.69 3.23 -10.24
N PRO A 276 -14.96 3.57 -11.32
CA PRO A 276 -13.51 3.39 -11.38
C PRO A 276 -12.71 4.29 -10.42
N THR A 277 -13.33 5.36 -9.91
CA THR A 277 -12.74 6.31 -8.95
C THR A 277 -13.08 5.99 -7.48
N HIS A 278 -13.79 4.88 -7.22
CA HIS A 278 -14.19 4.46 -5.88
C HIS A 278 -13.11 3.57 -5.22
N ALA A 279 -12.93 3.65 -3.90
CA ALA A 279 -11.95 2.89 -3.11
C ALA A 279 -11.78 1.41 -3.54
N VAL A 280 -12.87 0.64 -3.60
CA VAL A 280 -12.88 -0.76 -4.10
C VAL A 280 -12.17 -0.94 -5.45
N ALA A 281 -12.31 0.00 -6.39
CA ALA A 281 -11.60 -0.05 -7.68
C ALA A 281 -10.09 0.22 -7.52
N LEU A 282 -9.72 1.13 -6.62
CA LEU A 282 -8.34 1.50 -6.33
C LEU A 282 -7.60 0.38 -5.57
N GLU A 283 -8.27 -0.25 -4.60
CA GLU A 283 -7.76 -1.42 -3.88
C GLU A 283 -7.58 -2.61 -4.83
N LEU A 284 -8.56 -2.91 -5.70
CA LEU A 284 -8.39 -3.94 -6.73
C LEU A 284 -7.22 -3.65 -7.69
N ALA A 285 -6.99 -2.37 -8.02
CA ALA A 285 -5.91 -1.96 -8.92
C ALA A 285 -4.53 -2.09 -8.27
N HIS A 286 -4.43 -1.90 -6.95
CA HIS A 286 -3.19 -1.99 -6.19
C HIS A 286 -2.88 -3.41 -5.70
N ASP A 287 -3.82 -4.06 -4.99
CA ASP A 287 -3.59 -5.31 -4.26
C ASP A 287 -3.66 -6.55 -5.16
N PHE A 288 -4.64 -6.59 -6.08
CA PHE A 288 -5.01 -7.81 -6.80
C PHE A 288 -4.52 -7.87 -8.24
N ALA A 289 -4.11 -6.73 -8.81
CA ALA A 289 -3.88 -6.49 -10.23
C ALA A 289 -5.12 -6.78 -11.12
N PHE A 290 -5.60 -5.77 -11.85
CA PHE A 290 -6.70 -5.98 -12.80
C PHE A 290 -6.31 -7.01 -13.89
N PRO A 291 -7.31 -7.63 -14.56
CA PRO A 291 -7.09 -8.49 -15.73
C PRO A 291 -6.23 -7.87 -16.85
N GLU A 292 -6.14 -6.54 -16.91
CA GLU A 292 -5.11 -5.81 -17.64
C GLU A 292 -4.39 -4.81 -16.71
N VAL A 293 -3.06 -4.74 -16.80
CA VAL A 293 -2.22 -3.86 -15.96
C VAL A 293 -2.41 -2.37 -16.30
N LEU A 294 -2.58 -2.01 -17.58
CA LEU A 294 -2.70 -0.60 -18.00
C LEU A 294 -3.94 0.08 -17.41
N PRO A 295 -5.16 -0.52 -17.47
CA PRO A 295 -6.32 -0.02 -16.74
C PRO A 295 -6.09 0.12 -15.23
N ALA A 296 -5.34 -0.77 -14.57
CA ALA A 296 -5.03 -0.63 -13.15
C ALA A 296 -4.23 0.66 -12.86
N GLN A 297 -3.17 0.93 -13.64
CA GLN A 297 -2.35 2.13 -13.44
C GLN A 297 -3.12 3.41 -13.73
N GLN A 298 -3.99 3.40 -14.75
CA GLN A 298 -4.90 4.52 -15.02
C GLN A 298 -5.89 4.75 -13.88
N VAL A 299 -6.49 3.68 -13.33
CA VAL A 299 -7.40 3.72 -12.17
C VAL A 299 -6.71 4.30 -10.93
N ILE A 300 -5.48 3.85 -10.62
CA ILE A 300 -4.69 4.39 -9.50
C ILE A 300 -4.43 5.90 -9.68
N LEU A 301 -3.96 6.31 -10.86
CA LEU A 301 -3.61 7.70 -11.15
C LEU A 301 -4.84 8.62 -11.17
N ASP A 302 -5.98 8.18 -11.68
CA ASP A 302 -7.22 8.96 -11.66
C ASP A 302 -7.85 8.99 -10.25
N GLY A 303 -7.75 7.90 -9.48
CA GLY A 303 -8.07 7.89 -8.05
C GLY A 303 -7.26 8.92 -7.25
N LEU A 304 -5.94 8.96 -7.46
CA LEU A 304 -5.05 9.95 -6.85
C LEU A 304 -5.45 11.39 -7.22
N LYS A 305 -5.69 11.69 -8.51
CA LYS A 305 -6.19 13.01 -8.95
C LYS A 305 -7.52 13.40 -8.30
N CYS A 306 -8.41 12.43 -8.11
CA CYS A 306 -9.73 12.65 -7.52
C CYS A 306 -9.70 12.84 -6.00
N ILE A 307 -8.86 12.08 -5.29
CA ILE A 307 -8.89 11.93 -3.82
C ILE A 307 -7.81 12.80 -3.14
N LEU A 308 -6.63 12.91 -3.74
CA LEU A 308 -5.47 13.65 -3.24
C LEU A 308 -4.95 14.62 -4.33
N PRO A 309 -5.81 15.55 -4.83
CA PRO A 309 -5.50 16.39 -5.98
C PRO A 309 -4.22 17.20 -5.77
N GLY A 310 -3.20 16.92 -6.60
CA GLY A 310 -1.92 17.64 -6.58
C GLY A 310 -0.97 17.22 -5.45
N LEU A 311 -1.27 16.19 -4.64
CA LEU A 311 -0.34 15.65 -3.66
C LEU A 311 0.65 14.68 -4.34
N PRO A 312 1.96 14.96 -4.35
CA PRO A 312 2.95 14.00 -4.82
C PRO A 312 3.14 12.87 -3.80
N CYS A 313 3.27 11.64 -4.29
CA CYS A 313 3.47 10.43 -3.50
C CYS A 313 4.15 9.35 -4.35
N GLN A 314 4.77 8.35 -3.72
CA GLN A 314 5.55 7.33 -4.42
C GLN A 314 4.66 6.45 -5.32
N LEU A 315 3.42 6.16 -4.89
CA LEU A 315 2.43 5.45 -5.69
C LEU A 315 2.11 6.18 -7.02
N ALA A 316 2.14 7.51 -7.04
CA ALA A 316 1.96 8.29 -8.28
C ALA A 316 3.18 8.15 -9.22
N VAL A 317 4.39 8.13 -8.65
CA VAL A 317 5.64 7.93 -9.40
C VAL A 317 5.66 6.54 -10.05
N ASP A 318 5.42 5.49 -9.27
CA ASP A 318 5.51 4.11 -9.74
C ASP A 318 4.41 3.79 -10.76
N ALA A 319 3.15 4.18 -10.49
CA ALA A 319 2.05 3.98 -11.42
C ALA A 319 2.22 4.79 -12.73
N GLY A 320 2.70 6.04 -12.64
CA GLY A 320 2.97 6.87 -13.82
C GLY A 320 4.11 6.34 -14.69
N ARG A 321 5.17 5.80 -14.07
CA ARG A 321 6.26 5.13 -14.80
C ARG A 321 5.79 3.84 -15.47
N GLN A 322 5.07 2.97 -14.76
CA GLN A 322 4.58 1.73 -15.35
C GLN A 322 3.55 1.99 -16.46
N LEU A 323 2.70 3.01 -16.31
CA LEU A 323 1.80 3.46 -17.38
C LEU A 323 2.59 3.96 -18.61
N ALA A 324 3.67 4.72 -18.41
CA ALA A 324 4.52 5.20 -19.50
C ALA A 324 5.17 4.04 -20.29
N GLU A 325 5.72 3.04 -19.59
CA GLU A 325 6.29 1.83 -20.21
C GLU A 325 5.24 1.05 -21.03
N LEU A 326 4.03 0.87 -20.48
CA LEU A 326 2.92 0.17 -21.14
C LEU A 326 2.38 0.94 -22.37
N LEU A 327 2.32 2.26 -22.31
CA LEU A 327 1.91 3.12 -23.45
C LEU A 327 2.97 3.12 -24.55
N ALA A 328 4.25 3.22 -24.20
CA ALA A 328 5.36 3.14 -25.15
C ALA A 328 5.39 1.78 -25.86
N GLY A 329 5.16 0.68 -25.13
CA GLY A 329 5.03 -0.67 -25.69
C GLY A 329 3.82 -0.85 -26.62
N ARG A 330 2.76 -0.04 -26.47
CA ARG A 330 1.61 0.05 -27.39
C ARG A 330 1.81 1.05 -28.54
N GLY A 331 2.95 1.74 -28.59
CA GLY A 331 3.30 2.73 -29.62
C GLY A 331 2.77 4.16 -29.36
N ASP A 332 2.08 4.42 -28.26
CA ASP A 332 1.65 5.77 -27.88
C ASP A 332 2.78 6.51 -27.15
N VAL A 333 3.80 6.89 -27.93
CA VAL A 333 4.98 7.64 -27.47
C VAL A 333 4.58 8.99 -26.86
N LYS A 334 3.45 9.58 -27.28
CA LYS A 334 2.99 10.87 -26.76
C LYS A 334 2.46 10.71 -25.34
N ALA A 335 1.45 9.84 -25.14
CA ALA A 335 0.87 9.62 -23.83
C ALA A 335 1.88 9.00 -22.85
N ALA A 336 2.80 8.16 -23.36
CA ALA A 336 3.92 7.63 -22.57
C ALA A 336 4.80 8.76 -22.01
N ARG A 337 5.20 9.74 -22.84
CA ARG A 337 5.99 10.89 -22.40
C ARG A 337 5.22 11.75 -21.39
N GLU A 338 3.93 12.01 -21.63
CA GLU A 338 3.09 12.80 -20.72
C GLU A 338 2.92 12.13 -19.35
N ALA A 339 2.78 10.80 -19.30
CA ALA A 339 2.77 10.02 -18.05
C ALA A 339 4.12 10.04 -17.32
N LEU A 340 5.23 9.95 -18.07
CA LEU A 340 6.58 9.96 -17.50
C LEU A 340 6.98 11.35 -16.96
N GLU A 341 6.61 12.43 -17.66
CA GLU A 341 6.81 13.81 -17.22
C GLU A 341 5.99 14.12 -15.95
N ALA A 342 4.76 13.61 -15.85
CA ALA A 342 3.95 13.72 -14.63
C ALA A 342 4.56 12.95 -13.44
N ALA A 343 5.04 11.72 -13.66
CA ALA A 343 5.73 10.93 -12.63
C ALA A 343 7.03 11.62 -12.17
N ALA A 344 7.80 12.18 -13.11
CA ALA A 344 9.02 12.92 -12.80
C ALA A 344 8.73 14.18 -11.98
N GLY A 345 7.62 14.88 -12.25
CA GLY A 345 7.17 16.02 -11.45
C GLY A 345 6.88 15.67 -9.99
N ALA A 346 6.28 14.50 -9.74
CA ALA A 346 6.06 14.01 -8.38
C ALA A 346 7.38 13.65 -7.67
N ALA A 347 8.26 12.87 -8.32
CA ALA A 347 9.57 12.52 -7.77
C ALA A 347 10.44 13.77 -7.49
N CYS A 348 10.39 14.78 -8.36
CA CYS A 348 11.08 16.06 -8.16
C CYS A 348 10.72 16.71 -6.81
N ILE A 349 9.46 16.62 -6.37
CA ILE A 349 8.98 17.15 -5.09
C ILE A 349 9.31 16.21 -3.91
N LEU A 350 9.29 14.89 -4.10
CA LEU A 350 9.57 13.91 -3.03
C LEU A 350 11.06 13.87 -2.67
N ASP A 351 11.92 13.80 -3.68
CA ASP A 351 13.37 13.62 -3.53
C ASP A 351 14.10 14.98 -3.45
N GLY A 352 13.47 16.06 -3.91
CA GLY A 352 14.02 17.41 -3.89
C GLY A 352 15.01 17.73 -5.01
N TYR A 353 14.83 17.11 -6.18
CA TYR A 353 15.53 17.48 -7.41
C TYR A 353 15.18 18.91 -7.84
N LYS A 354 16.03 19.53 -8.67
CA LYS A 354 15.82 20.92 -9.11
C LYS A 354 14.76 21.07 -10.20
N ASP A 355 14.68 20.05 -11.06
CA ASP A 355 13.79 20.01 -12.20
C ASP A 355 13.53 18.55 -12.62
N THR A 356 12.52 18.36 -13.48
CA THR A 356 12.15 17.05 -14.01
C THR A 356 13.20 16.48 -14.96
N GLY A 357 14.10 17.29 -15.53
CA GLY A 357 15.20 16.84 -16.38
C GLY A 357 16.22 16.01 -15.59
N GLU A 358 16.63 16.47 -14.41
CA GLU A 358 17.52 15.74 -13.50
C GLU A 358 16.95 14.34 -13.14
N VAL A 359 15.63 14.27 -12.88
CA VAL A 359 14.90 13.02 -12.64
C VAL A 359 14.89 12.11 -13.88
N LEU A 360 14.54 12.67 -15.04
CA LEU A 360 14.42 11.93 -16.30
C LEU A 360 15.78 11.44 -16.83
N GLU A 361 16.87 12.18 -16.61
CA GLU A 361 18.24 11.73 -16.89
C GLU A 361 18.68 10.60 -15.94
N GLY A 362 18.30 10.69 -14.65
CA GLY A 362 18.51 9.62 -13.69
C GLY A 362 17.83 8.31 -14.10
N TRP A 363 16.56 8.38 -14.52
CA TRP A 363 15.82 7.25 -15.07
C TRP A 363 16.34 6.83 -16.46
N GLY A 364 16.88 7.80 -17.22
CA GLY A 364 17.52 7.64 -18.54
C GLY A 364 18.82 6.84 -18.54
N ARG A 365 19.31 6.37 -17.38
CA ARG A 365 20.38 5.35 -17.30
C ARG A 365 19.90 3.91 -17.49
N LEU A 366 18.69 3.70 -18.01
CA LEU A 366 18.34 2.50 -18.80
C LEU A 366 19.27 2.41 -20.02
N ARG A 367 20.46 1.83 -19.85
CA ARG A 367 21.39 1.56 -20.95
C ARG A 367 20.68 0.75 -22.04
N PRO A 368 20.68 1.20 -23.31
CA PRO A 368 20.55 0.27 -24.42
C PRO A 368 21.66 -0.78 -24.28
N ARG A 369 21.32 -2.07 -24.38
CA ARG A 369 22.35 -3.14 -24.41
C ARG A 369 23.25 -2.90 -25.63
N PRO A 370 24.56 -2.63 -25.47
CA PRO A 370 25.44 -2.48 -26.62
C PRO A 370 25.65 -3.86 -27.26
N GLY A 371 25.02 -4.10 -28.42
CA GLY A 371 25.17 -5.35 -29.16
C GLY A 371 24.00 -6.33 -29.04
N THR A 372 22.84 -5.96 -29.59
CA THR A 372 21.98 -6.90 -30.30
C THR A 372 21.72 -6.35 -31.69
N ASP A 373 22.49 -6.84 -32.66
CA ASP A 373 22.38 -6.47 -34.07
C ASP A 373 21.08 -7.04 -34.68
N CYS A 374 20.50 -6.35 -35.67
CA CYS A 374 19.20 -6.72 -36.23
C CYS A 374 19.32 -7.85 -37.28
N SER A 375 19.75 -9.05 -36.86
CA SER A 375 20.07 -10.14 -37.81
C SER A 375 19.95 -11.58 -37.28
N ILE A 376 18.97 -11.87 -36.40
CA ILE A 376 18.57 -13.26 -36.06
C ILE A 376 17.08 -13.46 -36.33
N GLY A 377 16.74 -14.50 -37.10
CA GLY A 377 15.36 -14.87 -37.43
C GLY A 377 14.60 -15.58 -36.30
N PRO A 378 13.29 -15.84 -36.45
CA PRO A 378 12.48 -16.43 -35.39
C PRO A 378 12.95 -17.86 -35.04
N PRO A 379 13.12 -18.20 -33.74
CA PRO A 379 13.38 -19.58 -33.33
C PRO A 379 12.16 -20.47 -33.64
N GLY A 380 12.43 -21.73 -34.03
CA GLY A 380 11.40 -22.66 -34.50
C GLY A 380 10.42 -23.10 -33.40
N ARG A 381 9.20 -23.47 -33.82
CA ARG A 381 8.16 -24.03 -32.94
C ARG A 381 8.67 -25.30 -32.22
N PRO A 382 8.49 -25.43 -30.90
CA PRO A 382 8.37 -26.74 -30.26
C PRO A 382 7.14 -27.47 -30.82
N GLN A 383 7.27 -28.75 -31.15
CA GLN A 383 6.14 -29.61 -31.51
C GLN A 383 5.61 -30.30 -30.26
N GLY A 384 4.30 -30.20 -29.98
CA GLY A 384 3.69 -30.89 -28.84
C GLY A 384 2.51 -30.18 -28.17
N GLN A 385 1.46 -29.84 -28.92
CA GLN A 385 0.12 -29.62 -28.35
C GLN A 385 -0.78 -30.79 -28.74
N PRO A 386 -1.64 -31.29 -27.83
CA PRO A 386 -2.84 -32.01 -28.22
C PRO A 386 -3.91 -30.98 -28.62
N ASP A 387 -4.23 -30.89 -29.92
CA ASP A 387 -5.26 -29.97 -30.40
C ASP A 387 -6.64 -30.37 -29.87
N LEU A 388 -7.44 -29.35 -29.52
CA LEU A 388 -8.80 -29.50 -29.01
C LEU A 388 -9.76 -28.64 -29.84
N ASP A 389 -9.67 -28.80 -31.17
CA ASP A 389 -10.50 -28.08 -32.13
C ASP A 389 -11.99 -28.45 -31.99
N LEU A 390 -12.80 -27.43 -31.73
CA LEU A 390 -14.26 -27.51 -31.73
C LEU A 390 -14.78 -27.02 -33.08
N ASP A 391 -15.17 -27.94 -33.97
CA ASP A 391 -15.91 -27.60 -35.20
C ASP A 391 -17.14 -28.53 -35.41
N LEU A 392 -18.17 -28.00 -36.06
CA LEU A 392 -19.57 -28.36 -35.82
C LEU A 392 -20.16 -29.41 -36.81
N GLY A 393 -19.49 -30.55 -36.93
CA GLY A 393 -20.05 -31.83 -37.45
C GLY A 393 -20.45 -31.86 -38.95
N PRO A 394 -21.21 -32.87 -39.42
CA PRO A 394 -21.65 -34.11 -38.75
C PRO A 394 -20.95 -35.39 -39.30
N ALA A 395 -21.25 -36.54 -38.68
CA ALA A 395 -20.65 -37.87 -38.97
C ALA A 395 -21.39 -38.65 -40.10
N PRO A 396 -21.05 -39.92 -40.45
CA PRO A 396 -19.96 -40.81 -39.98
C PRO A 396 -19.20 -41.60 -41.08
N LEU A 397 -18.16 -42.39 -40.71
CA LEU A 397 -17.98 -43.82 -41.06
C LEU A 397 -16.72 -44.48 -40.40
N ARG A 398 -16.53 -45.79 -40.61
CA ARG A 398 -15.60 -46.76 -39.95
C ARG A 398 -14.68 -47.45 -41.01
N PRO A 399 -13.70 -48.31 -40.65
CA PRO A 399 -12.75 -48.35 -39.50
C PRO A 399 -11.30 -48.81 -39.91
N ALA A 400 -10.46 -49.23 -38.93
CA ALA A 400 -9.37 -50.24 -39.04
C ALA A 400 -8.01 -49.84 -39.70
N ALA A 401 -6.84 -50.44 -39.35
CA ALA A 401 -6.44 -51.30 -38.21
C ALA A 401 -4.90 -51.46 -38.06
N ASN A 402 -4.45 -51.95 -36.88
CA ASN A 402 -3.22 -52.72 -36.58
C ASN A 402 -1.80 -52.10 -36.77
N GLY A 403 -0.85 -52.43 -35.87
CA GLY A 403 0.58 -52.07 -36.06
C GLY A 403 1.57 -52.17 -34.86
N LEU A 404 1.49 -53.18 -33.99
CA LEU A 404 2.51 -53.50 -32.95
C LEU A 404 3.55 -54.52 -33.48
N PRO A 405 4.67 -54.85 -32.78
CA PRO A 405 5.30 -54.27 -31.57
C PRO A 405 6.73 -53.69 -31.93
N ALA A 406 7.92 -53.94 -31.35
CA ALA A 406 8.42 -54.76 -30.22
C ALA A 406 9.90 -54.46 -29.83
N MET A 407 10.26 -54.71 -28.55
CA MET A 407 11.60 -55.12 -27.99
C MET A 407 12.85 -54.19 -28.15
N ASP A 408 13.94 -54.29 -27.34
CA ASP A 408 14.15 -54.58 -25.89
C ASP A 408 15.65 -54.31 -25.52
N ALA A 409 16.04 -54.48 -24.24
CA ALA A 409 17.38 -54.83 -23.71
C ALA A 409 18.53 -53.78 -23.61
N SER A 410 18.57 -53.11 -22.46
CA SER A 410 19.71 -52.97 -21.50
C SER A 410 21.20 -53.08 -21.92
N THR A 411 22.05 -52.23 -21.32
CA THR A 411 23.40 -52.61 -20.80
C THR A 411 23.83 -51.66 -19.65
N GLN A 412 25.00 -51.91 -19.02
CA GLN A 412 25.32 -51.44 -17.65
C GLN A 412 26.34 -50.28 -17.54
N GLU A 413 26.47 -49.75 -16.31
CA GLU A 413 27.42 -48.74 -15.81
C GLU A 413 28.90 -49.26 -15.72
N PRO A 414 29.89 -48.60 -15.05
CA PRO A 414 29.93 -47.25 -14.44
C PRO A 414 31.21 -46.42 -14.66
N GLY A 415 31.19 -45.17 -14.15
CA GLY A 415 32.31 -44.64 -13.35
C GLY A 415 33.11 -43.43 -13.88
N ALA A 416 33.14 -42.35 -13.09
CA ALA A 416 34.29 -41.49 -12.81
C ALA A 416 33.90 -40.37 -11.81
N GLU A 417 34.75 -40.08 -10.83
CA GLU A 417 34.55 -38.95 -9.92
C GLU A 417 34.94 -37.61 -10.59
N CYS A 418 34.28 -36.52 -10.24
CA CYS A 418 34.69 -35.18 -10.66
C CYS A 418 34.74 -34.22 -9.46
N THR A 419 35.94 -33.90 -8.99
CA THR A 419 36.17 -32.90 -7.96
C THR A 419 36.25 -31.51 -8.61
N GLY A 420 35.37 -30.59 -8.22
CA GLY A 420 35.36 -29.26 -8.80
C GLY A 420 34.46 -28.28 -8.06
N ARG A 421 35.05 -27.44 -7.20
CA ARG A 421 34.43 -26.17 -6.81
C ARG A 421 34.60 -25.19 -7.97
N SER A 422 33.54 -24.90 -8.71
CA SER A 422 33.43 -23.67 -9.50
C SER A 422 32.56 -22.67 -8.74
N GLN A 423 32.97 -21.40 -8.74
CA GLN A 423 32.14 -20.31 -8.23
C GLN A 423 31.13 -19.96 -9.32
N ALA A 424 29.85 -20.32 -9.13
CA ALA A 424 28.79 -19.82 -9.98
C ALA A 424 28.62 -18.32 -9.73
N GLN A 425 28.98 -17.51 -10.71
CA GLN A 425 28.62 -16.09 -10.74
C GLN A 425 27.10 -16.01 -10.93
N GLN A 426 26.36 -15.48 -9.96
CA GLN A 426 24.94 -15.19 -10.16
C GLN A 426 24.76 -13.91 -10.96
N GLU A 427 23.83 -13.95 -11.91
CA GLU A 427 23.65 -12.90 -12.92
C GLU A 427 22.69 -11.81 -12.42
N ASP A 428 23.08 -10.55 -12.59
CA ASP A 428 22.17 -9.41 -12.43
C ASP A 428 21.11 -9.40 -13.54
N THR A 429 19.83 -9.61 -13.21
CA THR A 429 18.71 -8.67 -13.45
C THR A 429 17.33 -9.32 -13.20
N VAL A 430 16.29 -8.49 -13.33
CA VAL A 430 14.85 -8.80 -13.51
C VAL A 430 13.99 -8.65 -12.25
N LEU A 431 13.03 -7.72 -12.37
CA LEU A 431 11.89 -7.44 -11.50
C LEU A 431 12.18 -7.19 -10.01
N ARG A 432 11.94 -5.94 -9.58
CA ARG A 432 11.52 -5.70 -8.19
C ARG A 432 10.23 -6.50 -7.96
N PRO A 433 10.14 -7.45 -7.02
CA PRO A 433 8.83 -7.92 -6.58
C PRO A 433 8.12 -6.74 -5.91
N THR A 434 6.86 -6.51 -6.27
CA THR A 434 5.92 -5.83 -5.39
C THR A 434 5.77 -6.70 -4.15
N VAL A 435 6.57 -6.41 -3.11
CA VAL A 435 6.52 -7.13 -1.83
C VAL A 435 5.09 -7.02 -1.32
N ARG A 436 4.41 -8.17 -1.23
CA ARG A 436 3.07 -8.24 -0.66
C ARG A 436 3.19 -7.75 0.78
N ILE A 437 2.58 -6.61 1.09
CA ILE A 437 2.60 -6.02 2.45
C ILE A 437 2.05 -7.03 3.48
N TRP A 438 1.17 -7.93 3.03
CA TRP A 438 0.67 -9.09 3.76
C TRP A 438 1.74 -10.11 4.18
N GLU A 439 2.83 -10.32 3.43
CA GLU A 439 3.90 -11.26 3.80
C GLU A 439 4.76 -10.74 4.96
N LEU A 440 5.03 -9.43 5.00
CA LEU A 440 5.69 -8.77 6.13
C LEU A 440 4.81 -8.71 7.39
N LEU A 441 3.48 -8.78 7.24
CA LEU A 441 2.55 -8.95 8.36
C LEU A 441 2.48 -10.43 8.81
N ALA A 442 2.31 -11.37 7.88
CA ALA A 442 2.17 -12.80 8.16
C ALA A 442 3.37 -13.39 8.90
N ALA A 443 4.58 -12.86 8.67
CA ALA A 443 5.82 -13.27 9.34
C ALA A 443 5.83 -13.13 10.88
N GLN A 444 4.79 -12.53 11.50
CA GLN A 444 4.66 -12.40 12.96
C GLN A 444 3.50 -13.21 13.57
N TRP A 445 2.67 -13.91 12.77
CA TRP A 445 1.37 -14.43 13.23
C TRP A 445 1.31 -15.96 13.38
N THR A 446 2.08 -16.52 14.31
CA THR A 446 1.76 -17.84 14.87
C THR A 446 0.69 -17.72 15.95
N LEU A 447 -0.59 -17.76 15.55
CA LEU A 447 -1.73 -17.79 16.48
C LEU A 447 -1.59 -18.93 17.50
N PRO A 448 -1.63 -18.67 18.82
CA PRO A 448 -1.67 -19.73 19.82
C PRO A 448 -2.91 -20.61 19.62
N ALA A 449 -2.74 -21.94 19.65
CA ALA A 449 -3.81 -22.91 19.40
C ALA A 449 -5.03 -22.75 20.35
N THR A 450 -4.83 -22.11 21.50
CA THR A 450 -5.89 -21.74 22.45
C THR A 450 -6.87 -20.69 21.90
N LEU A 451 -6.42 -19.77 21.04
CA LEU A 451 -7.31 -18.76 20.43
C LEU A 451 -8.21 -19.38 19.36
N ALA A 452 -7.68 -20.29 18.55
CA ALA A 452 -8.46 -21.05 17.57
C ALA A 452 -9.59 -21.86 18.24
N ALA A 453 -9.30 -22.46 19.40
CA ALA A 453 -10.31 -23.15 20.21
C ALA A 453 -11.42 -22.21 20.72
N ALA A 454 -11.08 -20.97 21.12
CA ALA A 454 -12.06 -19.97 21.56
C ALA A 454 -12.99 -19.51 20.43
N VAL A 455 -12.45 -19.26 19.23
CA VAL A 455 -13.25 -18.90 18.04
C VAL A 455 -14.16 -20.06 17.62
N ALA A 456 -13.66 -21.29 17.62
CA ALA A 456 -14.47 -22.49 17.34
C ALA A 456 -15.59 -22.68 18.37
N ALA A 457 -15.32 -22.47 19.67
CA ALA A 457 -16.33 -22.55 20.73
C ALA A 457 -17.43 -21.49 20.57
N ALA A 458 -17.06 -20.25 20.20
CA ALA A 458 -18.02 -19.19 19.92
C ALA A 458 -18.94 -19.52 18.71
N ALA A 459 -18.38 -20.10 17.64
CA ALA A 459 -19.14 -20.55 16.48
C ALA A 459 -20.15 -21.66 16.84
N VAL A 460 -19.73 -22.65 17.63
CA VAL A 460 -20.60 -23.75 18.09
C VAL A 460 -21.71 -23.24 19.02
N ALA A 461 -21.41 -22.31 19.93
CA ALA A 461 -22.41 -21.66 20.77
C ALA A 461 -23.46 -20.89 19.94
N GLY A 462 -23.01 -20.14 18.93
CA GLY A 462 -23.90 -19.44 17.99
C GLY A 462 -24.83 -20.37 17.21
N ALA A 463 -24.34 -21.55 16.81
CA ALA A 463 -25.15 -22.57 16.13
C ALA A 463 -26.23 -23.18 17.05
N LEU A 464 -25.89 -23.46 18.31
CA LEU A 464 -26.83 -24.00 19.30
C LEU A 464 -27.96 -23.01 19.64
N VAL A 465 -27.64 -21.72 19.84
CA VAL A 465 -28.66 -20.68 20.09
C VAL A 465 -29.64 -20.53 18.92
N ARG A 466 -29.17 -20.68 17.67
CA ARG A 466 -30.04 -20.67 16.48
C ARG A 466 -30.97 -21.89 16.40
N ARG A 467 -30.54 -23.08 16.86
CA ARG A 467 -31.41 -24.28 16.86
C ARG A 467 -32.59 -24.17 17.83
N HIS A 468 -32.45 -23.46 18.96
CA HIS A 468 -33.51 -23.38 19.97
C HIS A 468 -34.62 -22.35 19.69
N ARG A 469 -34.44 -21.46 18.69
CA ARG A 469 -35.49 -20.52 18.24
C ARG A 469 -36.28 -21.00 17.00
N GLY A 470 -36.08 -22.25 16.58
CA GLY A 470 -36.82 -22.89 15.48
C GLY A 470 -37.91 -23.87 15.91
N ARG A 471 -38.19 -24.01 17.22
CA ARG A 471 -39.23 -24.87 17.81
C ARG A 471 -39.79 -24.26 19.09
N ALA A 472 -40.55 -23.18 18.93
CA ALA A 472 -41.49 -22.61 19.91
C ALA A 472 -42.59 -21.89 19.11
#